data_AF-A0A8E2AWJ8-F1
#
_entry.id   AF-A0A8E2AWJ8-F1
#
_cell.length_a   1.000
_cell.length_b   1.000
_cell.length_c   1.000
_cell.angle_alpha   90.00
_cell.angle_beta   90.00
_cell.angle_gamma   90.00
#
_symmetry.space_group_name_H-M   'P 1'
#
loop_
_entity.id
_entity.type
_entity.pdbx_description
1 polymer ?
#
loop_
_entity_poly.entity_id
_entity_poly.type
_entity_poly.pdbx_seq_one_letter_code
_entity_poly.pdbx_strand_id
1 'polypeptide(L)'
;MHLAIPEQAAVHLKFRVSIDGDAAGHLVQYAVTKVLHQSTGMAAGAGSSTAEEKITPDPVEVKCIAMSLSADVEWTIEIQCRSTCILNGDTDSLPLRISIVRDEDQPPRTVERFNALLDGALRALSPCNPECLHYAGSPLNDGHSIIPDILSHFSHIRLFEIETLETEEFAYSLQTSCEDGYTQAIERLIFTDLMGNPAEFEEPLKDYISESGGSLKSLVIKTVTRSDDAGNLEDVSISEDVMEVLEDVVGSVEVSPLSEAESDKRLGDLLQHFGFDASWAA
;
A
#
# COMPACT_ATOMS: atom_id res chain seq x y z
N MET A 1 -10.89 -26.78 21.16
CA MET A 1 -10.30 -27.18 19.86
C MET A 1 -9.53 -25.98 19.36
N HIS A 2 -8.20 -26.00 19.45
CA HIS A 2 -7.35 -24.93 18.93
C HIS A 2 -6.96 -25.31 17.49
N LEU A 3 -7.37 -24.50 16.52
CA LEU A 3 -6.92 -24.65 15.14
C LEU A 3 -5.48 -24.11 15.10
N ALA A 4 -4.50 -24.99 14.92
CA ALA A 4 -3.11 -24.57 14.72
C ALA A 4 -2.90 -24.30 13.23
N ILE A 5 -2.59 -23.05 12.86
CA ILE A 5 -2.19 -22.69 11.51
C ILE A 5 -0.67 -22.93 11.40
N PRO A 6 -0.19 -23.69 10.42
CA PRO A 6 1.25 -23.88 10.21
C PRO A 6 1.96 -22.54 9.98
N GLU A 7 3.18 -22.37 10.51
CA GLU A 7 4.00 -21.15 10.32
C GLU A 7 4.30 -20.85 8.83
N GLN A 8 4.27 -21.87 7.98
CA GLN A 8 4.51 -21.76 6.53
C GLN A 8 3.21 -21.57 5.72
N ALA A 9 2.04 -21.50 6.38
CA ALA A 9 0.78 -21.40 5.67
C ALA A 9 0.54 -19.98 5.15
N ALA A 10 0.30 -19.88 3.84
CA ALA A 10 -0.29 -18.69 3.26
C ALA A 10 -1.74 -18.54 3.76
N VAL A 11 -2.01 -17.50 4.55
CA VAL A 11 -3.35 -17.20 5.05
C VAL A 11 -3.99 -16.11 4.22
N HIS A 12 -5.19 -16.39 3.69
CA HIS A 12 -6.03 -15.40 3.03
C HIS A 12 -7.29 -15.16 3.84
N LEU A 13 -7.44 -13.93 4.34
CA LEU A 13 -8.65 -13.45 4.99
C LEU A 13 -9.46 -12.62 4.01
N LYS A 14 -10.71 -13.04 3.74
CA LYS A 14 -11.64 -12.29 2.90
C LYS A 14 -12.78 -11.74 3.75
N PHE A 15 -12.94 -10.42 3.73
CA PHE A 15 -14.01 -9.71 4.41
C PHE A 15 -14.95 -9.10 3.38
N ARG A 16 -16.26 -9.28 3.58
CA ARG A 16 -17.29 -8.74 2.70
C ARG A 16 -18.10 -7.70 3.43
N VAL A 17 -18.31 -6.55 2.80
CA VAL A 17 -19.22 -5.52 3.33
C VAL A 17 -20.64 -6.08 3.34
N SER A 18 -21.31 -6.04 4.51
CA SER A 18 -22.69 -6.51 4.67
C SER A 18 -23.61 -5.39 5.16
N ILE A 19 -24.90 -5.48 4.82
CA ILE A 19 -25.89 -4.44 5.12
C ILE A 19 -26.25 -4.39 6.63
N ASP A 20 -26.01 -5.47 7.37
CA ASP A 20 -26.63 -5.67 8.70
C ASP A 20 -25.66 -5.56 9.90
N GLY A 21 -24.40 -5.14 9.69
CA GLY A 21 -23.39 -5.12 10.75
C GLY A 21 -22.80 -3.74 11.02
N ASP A 22 -23.04 -3.18 12.21
CA ASP A 22 -22.45 -1.89 12.65
C ASP A 22 -21.10 -2.07 13.36
N ALA A 23 -20.57 -3.29 13.40
CA ALA A 23 -19.44 -3.66 14.22
C ALA A 23 -18.36 -4.43 13.42
N ALA A 24 -18.16 -4.05 12.16
CA ALA A 24 -17.34 -4.86 11.24
C ALA A 24 -15.82 -4.66 11.44
N GLY A 25 -15.35 -3.44 11.71
CA GLY A 25 -13.91 -3.13 11.83
C GLY A 25 -13.19 -3.84 12.98
N HIS A 26 -13.79 -3.89 14.18
CA HIS A 26 -13.17 -4.56 15.33
C HIS A 26 -13.04 -6.08 15.13
N LEU A 27 -13.94 -6.69 14.34
CA LEU A 27 -13.85 -8.11 13.98
C LEU A 27 -12.72 -8.36 12.99
N VAL A 28 -12.54 -7.47 12.00
CA VAL A 28 -11.38 -7.50 11.10
C VAL A 28 -10.10 -7.37 11.91
N GLN A 29 -10.01 -6.35 12.76
CA GLN A 29 -8.85 -6.12 13.62
C GLN A 29 -8.53 -7.37 14.44
N TYR A 30 -9.52 -7.92 15.14
CA TYR A 30 -9.35 -9.14 15.93
C TYR A 30 -8.87 -10.32 15.09
N ALA A 31 -9.49 -10.59 13.93
CA ALA A 31 -9.14 -11.70 13.07
C ALA A 31 -7.71 -11.57 12.50
N VAL A 32 -7.34 -10.38 12.02
CA VAL A 32 -6.00 -10.07 11.48
C VAL A 32 -4.96 -10.17 12.58
N THR A 33 -5.16 -9.49 13.72
CA THR A 33 -4.26 -9.58 14.89
C THR A 33 -4.08 -11.03 15.33
N LYS A 34 -5.16 -11.82 15.34
CA LYS A 34 -5.08 -13.24 15.70
C LYS A 34 -4.21 -14.04 14.74
N VAL A 35 -4.26 -13.78 13.44
CA VAL A 35 -3.37 -14.47 12.49
C VAL A 35 -1.92 -14.02 12.67
N LEU A 36 -1.69 -12.71 12.85
CA LEU A 36 -0.35 -12.16 13.06
C LEU A 36 0.33 -12.69 14.34
N HIS A 37 -0.43 -13.02 15.38
CA HIS A 37 0.12 -13.50 16.67
C HIS A 37 0.07 -15.04 16.82
N GLN A 38 -0.07 -15.81 15.73
CA GLN A 38 -0.17 -17.28 15.82
C GLN A 38 1.16 -18.02 15.61
N SER A 39 2.26 -17.32 15.36
CA SER A 39 3.57 -17.89 14.98
C SER A 39 4.41 -18.55 16.08
N THR A 40 3.95 -18.75 17.31
CA THR A 40 4.66 -19.63 18.28
C THR A 40 3.67 -20.39 19.17
N GLY A 41 3.01 -21.38 18.57
CA GLY A 41 2.16 -22.35 19.25
C GLY A 41 2.74 -23.77 19.29
N MET A 42 4.06 -23.95 19.17
CA MET A 42 4.69 -25.28 19.20
C MET A 42 5.90 -25.32 20.14
N ALA A 43 5.66 -25.28 21.45
CA ALA A 43 6.53 -25.99 22.40
C ALA A 43 5.95 -27.39 22.63
N ALA A 44 6.23 -28.31 21.72
CA ALA A 44 6.07 -29.73 21.99
C ALA A 44 7.18 -30.20 22.94
N GLY A 45 6.84 -30.35 24.22
CA GLY A 45 7.45 -31.35 25.10
C GLY A 45 8.60 -30.89 26.00
N ALA A 46 8.29 -30.80 27.30
CA ALA A 46 8.97 -31.46 28.42
C ALA A 46 9.21 -30.52 29.60
N GLY A 47 8.49 -30.76 30.70
CA GLY A 47 8.85 -30.23 32.01
C GLY A 47 7.75 -29.43 32.67
N SER A 48 7.16 -30.04 33.70
CA SER A 48 6.30 -29.39 34.70
C SER A 48 6.76 -27.97 35.06
N SER A 49 5.88 -26.99 34.88
CA SER A 49 5.97 -25.71 35.58
C SER A 49 4.56 -25.12 35.70
N THR A 50 4.08 -25.03 36.93
CA THR A 50 2.88 -24.30 37.32
C THR A 50 3.18 -22.81 37.30
N ALA A 51 2.96 -22.16 36.16
CA ALA A 51 2.75 -20.72 36.07
C ALA A 51 2.07 -20.42 34.72
N GLU A 52 0.90 -19.80 34.76
CA GLU A 52 0.26 -19.18 33.59
C GLU A 52 1.08 -17.97 33.14
N GLU A 53 2.29 -18.17 32.63
CA GLU A 53 2.88 -17.21 31.72
C GLU A 53 2.12 -17.34 30.41
N LYS A 54 1.26 -16.35 30.12
CA LYS A 54 0.82 -16.07 28.76
C LYS A 54 2.07 -15.78 27.94
N ILE A 55 2.72 -16.81 27.42
CA ILE A 55 3.63 -16.70 26.29
C ILE A 55 2.73 -16.20 25.18
N THR A 56 2.69 -14.88 25.02
CA THR A 56 2.04 -14.26 23.88
C THR A 56 3.04 -14.47 22.76
N PRO A 57 2.70 -15.24 21.72
CA PRO A 57 3.63 -15.46 20.63
C PRO A 57 4.17 -14.14 20.09
N ASP A 58 5.48 -14.09 19.81
CA ASP A 58 6.02 -12.95 19.08
C ASP A 58 5.27 -12.84 17.75
N PRO A 59 4.77 -11.64 17.41
CA PRO A 59 4.02 -11.44 16.19
C PRO A 59 4.88 -11.74 14.97
N VAL A 60 4.26 -12.21 13.89
CA VAL A 60 4.88 -12.34 12.57
C VAL A 60 5.52 -10.99 12.21
N GLU A 61 6.80 -11.02 11.86
CA GLU A 61 7.53 -9.85 11.41
C GLU A 61 7.00 -9.42 10.04
N VAL A 62 6.36 -8.25 9.99
CA VAL A 62 5.90 -7.62 8.75
C VAL A 62 6.77 -6.40 8.50
N LYS A 63 7.59 -6.43 7.46
CA LYS A 63 8.46 -5.34 7.04
C LYS A 63 7.90 -4.54 5.87
N CYS A 64 7.02 -5.13 5.07
CA CYS A 64 6.49 -4.51 3.88
C CYS A 64 4.99 -4.79 3.77
N ILE A 65 4.24 -3.76 3.38
CA ILE A 65 2.83 -3.87 3.04
C ILE A 65 2.67 -3.44 1.60
N ALA A 66 2.02 -4.28 0.82
CA ALA A 66 1.58 -4.00 -0.53
C ALA A 66 0.06 -3.89 -0.54
N MET A 67 -0.48 -2.83 -1.11
CA MET A 67 -1.91 -2.55 -1.19
C MET A 67 -2.30 -2.32 -2.64
N SER A 68 -3.39 -2.94 -3.09
CA SER A 68 -4.00 -2.63 -4.38
C SER A 68 -5.49 -2.33 -4.21
N LEU A 69 -5.96 -1.23 -4.79
CA LEU A 69 -7.37 -0.87 -4.84
C LEU A 69 -7.87 -0.97 -6.29
N SER A 70 -8.85 -1.84 -6.50
CA SER A 70 -9.59 -1.97 -7.76
C SER A 70 -11.01 -1.42 -7.56
N ALA A 71 -11.44 -0.51 -8.44
CA ALA A 71 -12.73 0.18 -8.35
C ALA A 71 -13.67 -0.07 -9.55
N ASP A 72 -13.22 -0.75 -10.61
CA ASP A 72 -13.91 -0.81 -11.91
C ASP A 72 -15.18 -1.69 -11.95
N VAL A 73 -15.25 -2.73 -11.11
CA VAL A 73 -16.39 -3.67 -11.09
C VAL A 73 -16.82 -4.04 -9.67
N GLU A 74 -15.92 -4.11 -8.71
CA GLU A 74 -16.24 -4.27 -7.29
C GLU A 74 -15.17 -3.51 -6.53
N TRP A 75 -15.51 -2.66 -5.55
CA TRP A 75 -14.48 -2.03 -4.74
C TRP A 75 -13.80 -3.10 -3.91
N THR A 76 -12.59 -3.43 -4.33
CA THR A 76 -11.77 -4.45 -3.71
C THR A 76 -10.45 -3.82 -3.34
N ILE A 77 -10.15 -3.79 -2.04
CA ILE A 77 -8.79 -3.54 -1.58
C ILE A 77 -8.16 -4.86 -1.16
N GLU A 78 -6.97 -5.10 -1.68
CA GLU A 78 -6.14 -6.21 -1.29
C GLU A 78 -4.91 -5.69 -0.57
N ILE A 79 -4.57 -6.34 0.53
CA ILE A 79 -3.40 -6.05 1.35
C ILE A 79 -2.57 -7.32 1.43
N GLN A 80 -1.32 -7.24 1.03
CA GLN A 80 -0.34 -8.30 1.18
C GLN A 80 0.73 -7.85 2.18
N CYS A 81 0.88 -8.62 3.25
CA CYS A 81 1.92 -8.37 4.25
C CYS A 81 3.14 -9.19 3.88
N ARG A 82 4.35 -8.65 4.02
CA ARG A 82 5.61 -9.34 3.70
C ARG A 82 6.65 -9.16 4.80
N SER A 83 7.47 -10.19 5.04
CA SER A 83 8.60 -10.12 5.98
C SER A 83 9.83 -9.41 5.40
N THR A 84 9.84 -9.17 4.09
CA THR A 84 10.90 -8.47 3.35
C THR A 84 10.28 -7.44 2.41
N CYS A 85 11.00 -6.35 2.14
CA CYS A 85 10.60 -5.42 1.09
C CYS A 85 10.95 -6.05 -0.27
N ILE A 86 10.01 -6.02 -1.22
CA ILE A 86 10.18 -6.62 -2.54
C ILE A 86 11.33 -5.90 -3.25
N LEU A 87 12.49 -6.55 -3.31
CA LEU A 87 13.51 -6.27 -4.30
C LEU A 87 13.33 -7.35 -5.38
N ASN A 88 13.02 -6.92 -6.61
CA ASN A 88 12.75 -7.75 -7.79
C ASN A 88 13.25 -9.21 -7.71
N GLY A 89 12.32 -10.17 -7.71
CA GLY A 89 12.61 -11.58 -8.03
C GLY A 89 12.59 -12.59 -6.89
N ASP A 90 12.42 -12.18 -5.62
CA ASP A 90 12.34 -13.14 -4.51
C ASP A 90 10.91 -13.67 -4.26
N THR A 91 10.79 -15.00 -4.28
CA THR A 91 9.59 -15.77 -3.95
C THR A 91 9.51 -16.02 -2.44
N ASP A 92 9.60 -14.98 -1.62
CA ASP A 92 9.49 -15.15 -0.17
C ASP A 92 8.12 -15.72 0.22
N SER A 93 8.13 -16.57 1.26
CA SER A 93 6.97 -17.32 1.76
C SER A 93 5.81 -16.38 2.05
N LEU A 94 4.67 -16.57 1.36
CA LEU A 94 3.52 -15.66 1.33
C LEU A 94 2.97 -15.32 2.72
N PRO A 95 3.22 -14.11 3.24
CA PRO A 95 2.65 -13.67 4.50
C PRO A 95 1.27 -13.06 4.24
N LEU A 96 0.45 -13.05 5.30
CA LEU A 96 -0.97 -12.72 5.32
C LEU A 96 -1.50 -11.84 4.16
N ARG A 97 -2.48 -12.39 3.42
CA ARG A 97 -3.33 -11.64 2.48
C ARG A 97 -4.65 -11.27 3.15
N ILE A 98 -5.08 -10.03 2.96
CA ILE A 98 -6.39 -9.54 3.37
C ILE A 98 -7.07 -8.97 2.12
N SER A 99 -8.29 -9.42 1.82
CA SER A 99 -9.12 -8.78 0.78
C SER A 99 -10.39 -8.26 1.43
N ILE A 100 -10.72 -7.00 1.21
CA ILE A 100 -11.97 -6.38 1.62
C ILE A 100 -12.74 -6.06 0.35
N VAL A 101 -13.94 -6.65 0.22
CA VAL A 101 -14.76 -6.58 -0.98
C VAL A 101 -16.09 -5.93 -0.67
N ARG A 102 -16.48 -4.96 -1.50
CA ARG A 102 -17.81 -4.36 -1.54
C ARG A 102 -18.57 -4.90 -2.76
N ASP A 103 -19.77 -5.44 -2.53
CA ASP A 103 -20.69 -5.79 -3.62
C ASP A 103 -21.34 -4.53 -4.21
N GLU A 104 -21.39 -4.41 -5.55
CA GLU A 104 -22.00 -3.27 -6.27
C GLU A 104 -23.48 -3.04 -5.91
N ASP A 105 -24.21 -4.12 -5.61
CA ASP A 105 -25.65 -4.08 -5.33
C ASP A 105 -26.02 -3.41 -3.99
N GLN A 106 -25.03 -2.93 -3.23
CA GLN A 106 -25.25 -2.39 -1.88
C GLN A 106 -25.26 -0.85 -1.81
N PRO A 107 -26.15 -0.26 -0.97
CA PRO A 107 -26.42 1.18 -0.92
C PRO A 107 -25.22 2.05 -0.45
N PRO A 108 -25.28 3.39 -0.57
CA PRO A 108 -24.16 4.31 -0.28
C PRO A 108 -23.53 4.22 1.13
N ARG A 109 -24.25 3.69 2.12
CA ARG A 109 -23.73 3.39 3.47
C ARG A 109 -22.61 2.33 3.50
N THR A 110 -22.17 1.88 2.33
CA THR A 110 -21.11 0.89 2.13
C THR A 110 -19.71 1.49 2.14
N VAL A 111 -19.53 2.79 1.85
CA VAL A 111 -18.21 3.45 1.89
C VAL A 111 -17.69 3.54 3.32
N GLU A 112 -18.49 4.12 4.24
CA GLU A 112 -18.14 4.20 5.67
C GLU A 112 -17.83 2.81 6.26
N ARG A 113 -18.56 1.78 5.81
CA ARG A 113 -18.35 0.41 6.27
C ARG A 113 -17.12 -0.23 5.67
N PHE A 114 -16.83 0.02 4.40
CA PHE A 114 -15.59 -0.38 3.75
C PHE A 114 -14.40 0.24 4.47
N ASN A 115 -14.45 1.56 4.73
CA ASN A 115 -13.41 2.27 5.47
C ASN A 115 -13.28 1.74 6.91
N ALA A 116 -14.38 1.37 7.58
CA ALA A 116 -14.31 0.74 8.91
C ALA A 116 -13.66 -0.66 8.87
N LEU A 117 -13.89 -1.45 7.83
CA LEU A 117 -13.20 -2.74 7.64
C LEU A 117 -11.70 -2.51 7.38
N LEU A 118 -11.37 -1.53 6.55
CA LEU A 118 -9.98 -1.18 6.23
C LEU A 118 -9.26 -0.67 7.48
N ASP A 119 -9.81 0.31 8.20
CA ASP A 119 -9.28 0.81 9.48
C ASP A 119 -9.04 -0.34 10.46
N GLY A 120 -9.95 -1.31 10.54
CA GLY A 120 -9.77 -2.53 11.32
C GLY A 120 -8.51 -3.32 10.93
N ALA A 121 -8.28 -3.53 9.63
CA ALA A 121 -7.09 -4.20 9.12
C ALA A 121 -5.81 -3.37 9.38
N LEU A 122 -5.84 -2.07 9.11
CA LEU A 122 -4.70 -1.17 9.29
C LEU A 122 -4.30 -1.05 10.77
N ARG A 123 -5.26 -0.97 11.70
CA ARG A 123 -5.02 -1.01 13.15
C ARG A 123 -4.36 -2.31 13.61
N ALA A 124 -4.65 -3.42 12.94
CA ALA A 124 -4.03 -4.70 13.28
C ALA A 124 -2.60 -4.81 12.74
N LEU A 125 -2.29 -4.15 11.62
CA LEU A 125 -0.98 -4.15 10.96
C LEU A 125 -0.03 -3.08 11.49
N SER A 126 -0.54 -1.92 11.92
CA SER A 126 0.23 -0.79 12.44
C SER A 126 1.26 -1.20 13.51
N PRO A 127 0.92 -2.04 14.52
CA PRO A 127 1.88 -2.48 15.53
C PRO A 127 3.06 -3.32 15.00
N CYS A 128 2.96 -3.88 13.80
CA CYS A 128 4.06 -4.63 13.18
C CYS A 128 5.20 -3.71 12.70
N ASN A 129 4.98 -2.40 12.66
CA ASN A 129 5.94 -1.39 12.23
C ASN A 129 6.61 -1.69 10.86
N PRO A 130 5.82 -1.87 9.77
CA PRO A 130 6.38 -2.06 8.43
C PRO A 130 7.27 -0.88 8.02
N GLU A 131 8.39 -1.14 7.35
CA GLU A 131 9.31 -0.11 6.88
C GLU A 131 8.97 0.37 5.46
N CYS A 132 8.26 -0.47 4.69
CA CYS A 132 7.89 -0.23 3.31
C CYS A 132 6.36 -0.31 3.11
N LEU A 133 5.80 0.64 2.36
CA LEU A 133 4.42 0.64 1.90
C LEU A 133 4.42 0.83 0.38
N HIS A 134 3.73 -0.06 -0.33
CA HIS A 134 3.52 0.03 -1.76
C HIS A 134 2.01 0.11 -2.01
N TYR A 135 1.55 1.13 -2.72
CA TYR A 135 0.13 1.32 -3.02
C TYR A 135 -0.09 1.41 -4.53
N ALA A 136 -1.00 0.62 -5.07
CA ALA A 136 -1.47 0.75 -6.45
C ALA A 136 -2.98 0.97 -6.46
N GLY A 137 -3.48 2.01 -7.09
CA GLY A 137 -4.92 2.20 -7.17
C GLY A 137 -5.35 3.60 -7.57
N SER A 138 -6.61 3.69 -7.97
CA SER A 138 -7.33 4.95 -8.14
C SER A 138 -7.86 5.46 -6.79
N PRO A 139 -8.21 6.75 -6.67
CA PRO A 139 -9.07 7.25 -5.60
C PRO A 139 -10.46 6.59 -5.62
N LEU A 140 -11.23 6.77 -4.56
CA LEU A 140 -12.60 6.26 -4.49
C LEU A 140 -13.52 7.10 -5.40
N ASN A 141 -14.63 6.53 -5.90
CA ASN A 141 -15.53 7.21 -6.86
C ASN A 141 -16.19 8.51 -6.34
N ASP A 142 -16.01 8.85 -5.06
CA ASP A 142 -16.41 10.14 -4.46
C ASP A 142 -15.31 11.20 -4.50
N GLY A 143 -14.16 10.92 -5.13
CA GLY A 143 -12.98 11.79 -5.21
C GLY A 143 -12.18 11.83 -3.92
N HIS A 144 -12.48 10.96 -2.95
CA HIS A 144 -11.69 10.87 -1.72
C HIS A 144 -10.55 9.85 -1.91
N SER A 145 -9.33 10.36 -1.79
CA SER A 145 -8.14 9.52 -1.69
C SER A 145 -8.09 8.84 -0.33
N ILE A 146 -7.78 7.55 -0.35
CA ILE A 146 -7.62 6.71 0.84
C ILE A 146 -6.20 6.80 1.45
N ILE A 147 -5.28 7.50 0.77
CA ILE A 147 -3.88 7.61 1.16
C ILE A 147 -3.70 8.26 2.54
N PRO A 148 -4.36 9.39 2.88
CA PRO A 148 -4.23 9.98 4.21
C PRO A 148 -4.69 9.02 5.31
N ASP A 149 -5.80 8.31 5.08
CA ASP A 149 -6.30 7.29 6.01
C ASP A 149 -5.26 6.19 6.22
N ILE A 150 -4.64 5.68 5.15
CA ILE A 150 -3.58 4.66 5.22
C ILE A 150 -2.36 5.17 5.98
N LEU A 151 -1.82 6.33 5.58
CA LEU A 151 -0.60 6.88 6.15
C LEU A 151 -0.76 7.26 7.63
N SER A 152 -1.97 7.64 8.06
CA SER A 152 -2.26 7.94 9.47
C SER A 152 -1.98 6.75 10.41
N HIS A 153 -2.00 5.52 9.90
CA HIS A 153 -1.68 4.31 10.67
C HIS A 153 -0.19 3.94 10.66
N PHE A 154 0.61 4.53 9.78
CA PHE A 154 1.99 4.08 9.51
C PHE A 154 3.00 5.23 9.46
N SER A 155 3.07 6.02 10.54
CA SER A 155 3.97 7.17 10.65
C SER A 155 5.47 6.84 10.65
N HIS A 156 5.84 5.57 10.70
CA HIS A 156 7.23 5.08 10.70
C HIS A 156 7.70 4.55 9.34
N ILE A 157 6.86 4.61 8.30
CA ILE A 157 7.21 4.17 6.95
C ILE A 157 8.38 5.01 6.42
N ARG A 158 9.39 4.32 5.89
CA ARG A 158 10.60 4.94 5.32
C ARG A 158 10.59 4.93 3.80
N LEU A 159 10.04 3.88 3.20
CA LEU A 159 9.85 3.76 1.77
C LEU A 159 8.36 3.77 1.45
N PHE A 160 7.93 4.76 0.68
CA PHE A 160 6.59 4.78 0.12
C PHE A 160 6.68 4.70 -1.40
N GLU A 161 6.08 3.66 -1.99
CA GLU A 161 5.90 3.53 -3.43
C GLU A 161 4.43 3.65 -3.76
N ILE A 162 4.13 4.39 -4.81
CA ILE A 162 2.78 4.48 -5.35
C ILE A 162 2.75 4.34 -6.87
N GLU A 163 1.67 3.74 -7.34
CA GLU A 163 1.25 3.69 -8.73
C GLU A 163 -0.22 4.15 -8.86
N THR A 164 -0.49 5.13 -9.74
CA THR A 164 -1.84 5.66 -9.91
C THR A 164 -2.13 6.18 -11.33
N LEU A 165 -3.41 6.19 -11.68
CA LEU A 165 -3.98 6.83 -12.87
C LEU A 165 -4.50 8.26 -12.59
N GLU A 166 -4.61 8.68 -11.34
CA GLU A 166 -5.18 9.98 -10.97
C GLU A 166 -4.15 10.79 -10.18
N THR A 167 -3.18 11.31 -10.93
CA THR A 167 -1.93 11.86 -10.41
C THR A 167 -2.11 13.16 -9.63
N GLU A 168 -2.98 14.06 -10.09
CA GLU A 168 -3.27 15.33 -9.41
C GLU A 168 -3.86 15.08 -8.01
N GLU A 169 -4.93 14.30 -7.92
CA GLU A 169 -5.61 14.00 -6.64
C GLU A 169 -4.66 13.33 -5.64
N PHE A 170 -3.81 12.43 -6.13
CA PHE A 170 -2.83 11.77 -5.29
C PHE A 170 -1.78 12.75 -4.74
N ALA A 171 -1.23 13.61 -5.58
CA ALA A 171 -0.19 14.53 -5.15
C ALA A 171 -0.71 15.52 -4.10
N TYR A 172 -1.97 15.98 -4.23
CA TYR A 172 -2.65 16.72 -3.15
C TYR A 172 -2.84 15.89 -1.87
N SER A 173 -3.12 14.60 -1.99
CA SER A 173 -3.28 13.71 -0.83
C SER A 173 -1.97 13.51 -0.07
N LEU A 174 -0.85 13.44 -0.78
CA LEU A 174 0.49 13.44 -0.18
C LEU A 174 0.78 14.73 0.57
N GLN A 175 0.51 15.88 -0.06
CA GLN A 175 0.66 17.19 0.57
C GLN A 175 -0.17 17.27 1.86
N THR A 176 -1.45 16.93 1.81
CA THR A 176 -2.35 16.93 2.98
C THR A 176 -1.81 15.99 4.08
N SER A 177 -1.31 14.80 3.70
CA SER A 177 -0.70 13.86 4.64
C SER A 177 0.59 14.40 5.27
N CYS A 178 1.31 15.28 4.57
CA CYS A 178 2.49 15.97 5.07
C CYS A 178 2.13 17.07 6.07
N GLU A 179 1.12 17.88 5.75
CA GLU A 179 0.57 18.91 6.66
C GLU A 179 0.10 18.29 7.98
N ASP A 180 -0.54 17.12 7.92
CA ASP A 180 -0.97 16.34 9.08
C ASP A 180 0.17 15.60 9.80
N GLY A 181 1.37 15.57 9.21
CA GLY A 181 2.58 15.00 9.79
C GLY A 181 2.74 13.48 9.63
N TYR A 182 1.95 12.84 8.76
CA TYR A 182 2.01 11.38 8.55
C TYR A 182 3.20 10.92 7.70
N THR A 183 3.81 11.82 6.92
CA THR A 183 4.89 11.49 5.97
C THR A 183 6.30 11.82 6.47
N GLN A 184 6.45 12.32 7.70
CA GLN A 184 7.74 12.84 8.22
C GLN A 184 8.87 11.81 8.25
N ALA A 185 8.55 10.51 8.32
CA ALA A 185 9.54 9.44 8.34
C ALA A 185 9.95 8.95 6.94
N ILE A 186 9.26 9.39 5.88
CA ILE A 186 9.51 8.93 4.51
C ILE A 186 10.88 9.46 4.08
N GLU A 187 11.81 8.52 3.85
CA GLU A 187 13.16 8.79 3.35
C GLU A 187 13.26 8.52 1.84
N ARG A 188 12.39 7.68 1.28
CA ARG A 188 12.34 7.36 -0.15
C ARG A 188 10.91 7.32 -0.67
N LEU A 189 10.66 8.08 -1.73
CA LEU A 189 9.39 8.11 -2.46
C LEU A 189 9.61 7.58 -3.88
N ILE A 190 8.79 6.62 -4.29
CA ILE A 190 8.72 6.16 -5.69
C ILE A 190 7.31 6.49 -6.17
N PHE A 191 7.21 7.37 -7.15
CA PHE A 191 5.95 7.82 -7.73
C PHE A 191 5.86 7.31 -9.17
N THR A 192 4.84 6.52 -9.48
CA THR A 192 4.54 6.08 -10.85
C THR A 192 3.24 6.73 -11.34
N ASP A 193 3.37 7.58 -12.36
CA ASP A 193 2.27 8.14 -13.15
C ASP A 193 1.94 7.24 -14.35
N LEU A 194 0.74 6.70 -14.37
CA LEU A 194 0.28 5.85 -15.48
C LEU A 194 -0.52 6.58 -16.55
N MET A 195 -0.91 7.83 -16.32
CA MET A 195 -1.55 8.63 -17.34
C MET A 195 -0.54 9.15 -18.34
N GLY A 196 0.70 9.44 -17.92
CA GLY A 196 1.69 10.06 -18.80
C GLY A 196 1.50 11.56 -18.90
N ASN A 197 1.08 12.23 -17.82
CA ASN A 197 0.91 13.68 -17.79
C ASN A 197 1.61 14.31 -16.58
N PRO A 198 2.93 14.57 -16.69
CA PRO A 198 3.73 15.19 -15.63
C PRO A 198 3.15 16.50 -15.07
N ALA A 199 2.61 17.34 -15.95
CA ALA A 199 2.10 18.66 -15.59
C ALA A 199 0.98 18.64 -14.53
N GLU A 200 0.25 17.53 -14.39
CA GLU A 200 -0.85 17.39 -13.43
C GLU A 200 -0.36 17.21 -11.98
N PHE A 201 0.88 16.75 -11.76
CA PHE A 201 1.39 16.47 -10.41
C PHE A 201 2.64 17.27 -10.03
N GLU A 202 3.23 18.02 -10.96
CA GLU A 202 4.49 18.76 -10.75
C GLU A 202 4.45 19.74 -9.56
N GLU A 203 3.50 20.67 -9.55
CA GLU A 203 3.40 21.68 -8.48
C GLU A 203 3.01 21.07 -7.13
N PRO A 204 1.99 20.20 -7.03
CA PRO A 204 1.68 19.56 -5.75
C PRO A 204 2.84 18.70 -5.20
N LEU A 205 3.61 18.03 -6.07
CA LEU A 205 4.78 17.26 -5.66
C LEU A 205 5.90 18.16 -5.12
N LYS A 206 6.12 19.31 -5.76
CA LYS A 206 7.08 20.32 -5.31
C LYS A 206 6.69 20.92 -3.96
N ASP A 207 5.41 21.21 -3.75
CA ASP A 207 4.89 21.70 -2.47
C ASP A 207 5.10 20.66 -1.36
N TYR A 208 4.68 19.40 -1.60
CA TYR A 208 4.93 18.29 -0.67
C TYR A 208 6.42 18.18 -0.28
N ILE A 209 7.33 18.25 -1.24
CA ILE A 209 8.77 18.10 -0.99
C ILE A 209 9.33 19.27 -0.19
N SER A 210 8.90 20.49 -0.53
CA SER A 210 9.28 21.69 0.19
C SER A 210 8.83 21.64 1.65
N GLU A 211 7.66 21.04 1.92
CA GLU A 211 7.08 20.90 3.26
C GLU A 211 7.58 19.68 4.05
N SER A 212 8.12 18.67 3.36
CA SER A 212 8.62 17.42 3.98
C SER A 212 9.80 17.62 4.96
N GLY A 213 10.32 18.85 5.08
CA GLY A 213 11.34 19.20 6.07
C GLY A 213 12.70 18.55 5.82
N GLY A 214 12.96 18.09 4.59
CA GLY A 214 14.23 17.48 4.19
C GLY A 214 14.44 16.04 4.68
N SER A 215 13.38 15.35 5.10
CA SER A 215 13.46 13.91 5.43
C SER A 215 13.71 13.05 4.19
N LEU A 216 13.22 13.51 3.03
CA LEU A 216 13.28 12.79 1.76
C LEU A 216 14.70 12.80 1.19
N LYS A 217 15.31 11.61 1.10
CA LYS A 217 16.67 11.41 0.57
C LYS A 217 16.67 11.02 -0.89
N SER A 218 15.60 10.37 -1.35
CA SER A 218 15.49 9.84 -2.70
C SER A 218 14.06 9.97 -3.22
N LEU A 219 13.94 10.51 -4.42
CA LEU A 219 12.71 10.59 -5.19
C LEU A 219 12.92 9.88 -6.54
N VAL A 220 12.05 8.95 -6.88
CA VAL A 220 12.01 8.32 -8.19
C VAL A 220 10.65 8.59 -8.82
N ILE A 221 10.64 9.17 -10.02
CA ILE A 221 9.44 9.43 -10.79
C ILE A 221 9.50 8.55 -12.03
N LYS A 222 8.48 7.72 -12.19
CA LYS A 222 8.28 6.86 -13.34
C LYS A 222 7.01 7.29 -14.05
N THR A 223 7.03 7.36 -15.37
CA THR A 223 5.80 7.67 -16.12
C THR A 223 5.72 6.96 -17.46
N VAL A 224 4.50 6.70 -17.91
CA VAL A 224 4.22 6.05 -19.20
C VAL A 224 4.65 6.97 -20.33
N THR A 225 5.40 6.42 -21.28
CA THR A 225 5.78 7.18 -22.49
C THR A 225 4.57 7.31 -23.40
N ARG A 226 4.15 8.55 -23.70
CA ARG A 226 3.08 8.80 -24.68
C ARG A 226 3.64 8.89 -26.09
N SER A 227 2.86 8.47 -27.07
CA SER A 227 3.12 8.77 -28.47
C SER A 227 2.22 9.93 -28.93
N ASP A 228 2.78 10.91 -29.61
CA ASP A 228 2.01 11.97 -30.27
C ASP A 228 1.13 11.40 -31.41
N ASP A 229 0.26 12.23 -31.98
CA ASP A 229 -0.59 11.87 -33.13
C ASP A 229 0.21 11.43 -34.39
N ALA A 230 1.52 11.70 -34.41
CA ALA A 230 2.45 11.32 -35.46
C ALA A 230 3.26 10.04 -35.13
N GLY A 231 3.04 9.43 -33.97
CA GLY A 231 3.72 8.23 -33.50
C GLY A 231 5.12 8.47 -32.96
N ASN A 232 5.51 9.72 -32.68
CA ASN A 232 6.76 10.03 -31.98
C ASN A 232 6.54 9.91 -30.48
N LEU A 233 7.48 9.27 -29.79
CA LEU A 233 7.49 9.23 -28.34
C LEU A 233 7.74 10.64 -27.82
N GLU A 234 6.85 11.14 -26.97
CA GLU A 234 7.06 12.38 -26.23
C GLU A 234 8.07 12.12 -25.12
N ASP A 235 9.07 13.00 -25.01
CA ASP A 235 10.03 12.93 -23.91
C ASP A 235 9.29 13.19 -22.59
N VAL A 236 9.34 12.20 -21.72
CA VAL A 236 8.99 12.33 -20.32
C VAL A 236 9.91 13.38 -19.71
N SER A 237 9.37 14.56 -19.47
CA SER A 237 10.11 15.65 -18.85
C SER A 237 9.25 16.32 -17.79
N ILE A 238 9.88 16.56 -16.65
CA ILE A 238 9.39 17.48 -15.63
C ILE A 238 9.96 18.85 -15.97
N SER A 239 9.20 19.93 -15.74
CA SER A 239 9.71 21.28 -15.98
C SER A 239 11.04 21.53 -15.26
N GLU A 240 11.96 22.24 -15.94
CA GLU A 240 13.30 22.54 -15.40
C GLU A 240 13.23 23.27 -14.05
N ASP A 241 12.28 24.21 -13.91
CA ASP A 241 12.04 24.97 -12.69
C ASP A 241 11.65 24.06 -11.51
N VAL A 242 10.86 23.01 -11.76
CA VAL A 242 10.48 22.05 -10.73
C VAL A 242 11.66 21.14 -10.41
N MET A 243 12.37 20.64 -11.42
CA MET A 243 13.55 19.79 -11.22
C MET A 243 14.64 20.46 -10.38
N GLU A 244 14.92 21.75 -10.60
CA GLU A 244 15.89 22.51 -9.80
C GLU A 244 15.48 22.53 -8.32
N VAL A 245 14.21 22.79 -8.03
CA VAL A 245 13.69 22.78 -6.65
C VAL A 245 13.78 21.38 -6.04
N LEU A 246 13.45 20.34 -6.81
CA LEU A 246 13.51 18.96 -6.34
C LEU A 246 14.95 18.55 -5.99
N GLU A 247 15.93 18.89 -6.83
CA GLU A 247 17.35 18.56 -6.62
C GLU A 247 17.98 19.36 -5.48
N ASP A 248 17.51 20.59 -5.23
CA ASP A 248 17.96 21.42 -4.11
C ASP A 248 17.50 20.87 -2.75
N VAL A 249 16.32 20.22 -2.70
CA VAL A 249 15.72 19.73 -1.46
C VAL A 249 16.00 18.24 -1.23
N VAL A 250 15.96 17.43 -2.29
CA VAL A 250 16.09 15.97 -2.23
C VAL A 250 17.50 15.56 -2.63
N GLY A 251 18.14 14.72 -1.81
CA GLY A 251 19.53 14.30 -2.06
C GLY A 251 19.75 13.53 -3.37
N SER A 252 18.71 12.94 -3.96
CA SER A 252 18.75 12.22 -5.23
C SER A 252 17.38 12.21 -5.90
N VAL A 253 17.31 12.72 -7.12
CA VAL A 253 16.10 12.69 -7.95
C VAL A 253 16.38 11.87 -9.22
N GLU A 254 15.48 10.94 -9.53
CA GLU A 254 15.53 10.13 -10.76
C GLU A 254 14.19 10.26 -11.49
N VAL A 255 14.22 10.65 -12.75
CA VAL A 255 13.04 10.66 -13.63
C VAL A 255 13.30 9.69 -14.77
N SER A 256 12.40 8.73 -14.96
CA SER A 256 12.58 7.67 -15.96
C SER A 256 11.26 7.30 -16.63
N PRO A 257 11.26 7.02 -17.95
CA PRO A 257 10.10 6.45 -18.61
C PRO A 257 9.93 4.98 -18.21
N LEU A 258 8.67 4.53 -18.14
CA LEU A 258 8.36 3.11 -18.11
C LEU A 258 8.62 2.47 -19.47
N SER A 259 9.16 1.25 -19.47
CA SER A 259 9.21 0.45 -20.69
C SER A 259 7.79 0.10 -21.17
N GLU A 260 7.64 -0.19 -22.47
CA GLU A 260 6.36 -0.65 -23.04
C GLU A 260 5.84 -1.88 -22.29
N ALA A 261 6.72 -2.84 -21.98
CA ALA A 261 6.36 -4.04 -21.24
C ALA A 261 5.89 -3.75 -19.79
N GLU A 262 6.51 -2.78 -19.10
CA GLU A 262 6.06 -2.35 -17.78
C GLU A 262 4.73 -1.61 -17.86
N SER A 263 4.55 -0.75 -18.87
CA SER A 263 3.33 0.03 -19.08
C SER A 263 2.16 -0.90 -19.41
N ASP A 264 2.33 -1.83 -20.34
CA ASP A 264 1.33 -2.82 -20.73
C ASP A 264 0.94 -3.72 -19.55
N LYS A 265 1.92 -4.15 -18.74
CA LYS A 265 1.64 -4.87 -17.51
C LYS A 265 0.80 -4.00 -16.58
N ARG A 266 1.25 -2.76 -16.33
CA ARG A 266 0.65 -1.83 -15.37
C ARG A 266 -0.79 -1.48 -15.67
N LEU A 267 -1.05 -1.15 -16.93
CA LEU A 267 -2.35 -0.77 -17.46
C LEU A 267 -3.25 -2.00 -17.75
N GLY A 268 -2.68 -3.13 -18.19
CA GLY A 268 -3.42 -4.32 -18.57
C GLY A 268 -4.00 -5.10 -17.40
N ASP A 269 -3.26 -5.20 -16.29
CA ASP A 269 -3.69 -5.94 -15.09
C ASP A 269 -4.40 -5.05 -14.05
N LEU A 270 -4.87 -3.85 -14.45
CA LEU A 270 -5.64 -2.92 -13.61
C LEU A 270 -5.02 -2.72 -12.20
N LEU A 271 -3.78 -2.22 -12.16
CA LEU A 271 -3.12 -1.78 -10.91
C LEU A 271 -2.90 -2.89 -9.85
N GLN A 272 -2.70 -4.16 -10.26
CA GLN A 272 -2.48 -5.30 -9.34
C GLN A 272 -1.00 -5.67 -9.12
N HIS A 273 -0.08 -4.71 -9.31
CA HIS A 273 1.37 -4.99 -9.49
C HIS A 273 2.09 -5.48 -8.24
N PHE A 274 1.59 -5.16 -7.06
CA PHE A 274 2.23 -5.54 -5.82
C PHE A 274 1.80 -6.95 -5.38
N GLY A 275 2.35 -7.95 -6.07
CA GLY A 275 2.36 -9.33 -5.61
C GLY A 275 1.47 -10.33 -6.33
N PHE A 276 1.08 -10.06 -7.58
CA PHE A 276 0.48 -11.07 -8.47
C PHE A 276 1.50 -12.02 -9.10
N ASP A 277 2.78 -11.67 -9.11
CA ASP A 277 3.85 -12.45 -9.77
C ASP A 277 4.20 -13.78 -9.06
N ALA A 278 3.70 -14.01 -7.85
CA ALA A 278 3.76 -15.34 -7.23
C ALA A 278 2.52 -16.14 -7.65
N SER A 279 2.72 -17.18 -8.47
CA SER A 279 1.68 -18.17 -8.75
C SER A 279 1.04 -18.66 -7.44
N TRP A 280 -0.26 -18.41 -7.27
CA TRP A 280 -1.10 -18.91 -6.19
C TRP A 280 -1.17 -20.46 -6.13
N ALA A 281 -0.69 -21.13 -7.19
CA ALA A 281 -0.58 -22.57 -7.28
C ALA A 281 0.88 -22.99 -7.03
N ALA A 282 1.23 -23.19 -5.76
CA ALA A 282 2.32 -24.06 -5.32
C ALA A 282 1.86 -24.83 -4.08
#